data_AF-A0A953B8M6-F1
#
_entry.id   AF-A0A953B8M6-F1
#
_cell.length_a   1.000
_cell.length_b   1.000
_cell.length_c   1.000
_cell.angle_alpha   90.00
_cell.angle_beta   90.00
_cell.angle_gamma   90.00
#
_symmetry.space_group_name_H-M   'P 1'
#
loop_
_entity.id
_entity.type
_entity.pdbx_description
1 polymer ?
#
loop_
_entity_poly.entity_id
_entity_poly.type
_entity_poly.pdbx_seq_one_letter_code
_entity_poly.pdbx_strand_id
1 'polypeptide(L)'
;MPEPRSRAVSLNNLFRALLRLHKALLDDERVSYERVHGRVPSNGAFLQLVLNDAWFVWLRPLSQLIAKLDELSEADDPSTYEDISALLVSAQRLLMPTEEGEGFGRQYHDALQRSPDVVLEHAAVRALLMQSVPNKG
;
A
#
# COMPACT_ATOMS: atom_id res chain seq x y z
N MET A 1 -10.42 -22.11 10.56
CA MET A 1 -10.06 -21.64 9.21
C MET A 1 -11.29 -20.97 8.61
N PRO A 2 -11.21 -19.73 8.11
CA PRO A 2 -12.35 -19.11 7.43
C PRO A 2 -12.69 -19.85 6.12
N GLU A 3 -13.98 -19.85 5.75
CA GLU A 3 -14.48 -20.44 4.50
C GLU A 3 -13.85 -19.75 3.26
N PRO A 4 -13.59 -20.48 2.14
CA PRO A 4 -12.91 -19.93 0.96
C PRO A 4 -13.51 -18.63 0.42
N ARG A 5 -14.84 -18.54 0.37
CA ARG A 5 -15.57 -17.34 -0.09
C ARG A 5 -15.37 -16.14 0.85
N SER A 6 -15.32 -16.36 2.17
CA SER A 6 -15.09 -15.29 3.14
C SER A 6 -13.65 -14.77 3.05
N ARG A 7 -12.69 -15.64 2.79
CA ARG A 7 -11.29 -15.27 2.56
C ARG A 7 -11.11 -14.44 1.29
N ALA A 8 -11.71 -14.85 0.17
CA ALA A 8 -11.67 -14.09 -1.09
C ALA A 8 -12.24 -12.67 -0.92
N VAL A 9 -13.37 -12.53 -0.20
CA VAL A 9 -13.93 -11.21 0.15
C VAL A 9 -12.96 -10.39 0.99
N SER A 10 -12.30 -10.99 1.99
CA SER A 10 -11.30 -10.31 2.83
C SER A 10 -10.10 -9.80 2.02
N LEU A 11 -9.56 -10.62 1.11
CA LEU A 11 -8.43 -10.25 0.25
C LEU A 11 -8.79 -9.13 -0.72
N ASN A 12 -9.95 -9.20 -1.37
CA ASN A 12 -10.44 -8.12 -2.22
C ASN A 12 -10.66 -6.82 -1.43
N ASN A 13 -11.13 -6.89 -0.19
CA ASN A 13 -11.25 -5.72 0.67
C ASN A 13 -9.88 -5.12 1.00
N LEU A 14 -8.88 -5.95 1.32
CA LEU A 14 -7.51 -5.51 1.57
C LEU A 14 -6.88 -4.89 0.32
N PHE A 15 -7.02 -5.51 -0.84
CA PHE A 15 -6.55 -4.98 -2.12
C PHE A 15 -7.11 -3.59 -2.39
N ARG A 16 -8.43 -3.42 -2.25
CA ARG A 16 -9.10 -2.12 -2.41
C ARG A 16 -8.61 -1.09 -1.40
N ALA A 17 -8.35 -1.49 -0.16
CA ALA A 17 -7.81 -0.58 0.86
C ALA A 17 -6.38 -0.16 0.56
N LEU A 18 -5.52 -1.07 0.09
CA LEU A 18 -4.16 -0.75 -0.32
C LEU A 18 -4.14 0.18 -1.54
N LEU A 19 -5.05 0.00 -2.51
CA LEU A 19 -5.20 0.93 -3.64
C LEU A 19 -5.57 2.34 -3.18
N ARG A 20 -6.47 2.48 -2.20
CA ARG A 20 -6.82 3.79 -1.64
C ARG A 20 -5.66 4.41 -0.88
N LEU A 21 -4.93 3.64 -0.08
CA LEU A 21 -3.72 4.10 0.59
C LEU A 21 -2.66 4.59 -0.41
N HIS A 22 -2.40 3.80 -1.47
CA HIS A 22 -1.47 4.18 -2.52
C HIS A 22 -1.89 5.49 -3.22
N LYS A 23 -3.19 5.66 -3.50
CA LYS A 23 -3.72 6.90 -4.06
C LYS A 23 -3.52 8.09 -3.11
N ALA A 24 -3.83 7.94 -1.81
CA ALA A 24 -3.65 9.00 -0.83
C ALA A 24 -2.18 9.43 -0.71
N LEU A 25 -1.24 8.48 -0.77
CA LEU A 25 0.19 8.76 -0.82
C LEU A 25 0.60 9.51 -2.09
N LEU A 26 0.09 9.09 -3.25
CA LEU A 26 0.35 9.78 -4.52
C LEU A 26 -0.19 11.22 -4.51
N ASP A 27 -1.38 11.42 -3.95
CA ASP A 27 -2.00 12.74 -3.85
C ASP A 27 -1.18 13.66 -2.91
N ASP A 28 -0.69 13.18 -1.76
CA ASP A 28 0.21 13.93 -0.86
C ASP A 28 1.55 14.27 -1.53
N GLU A 29 2.16 13.29 -2.19
CA GLU A 29 3.44 13.48 -2.88
C GLU A 29 3.30 14.40 -4.09
N ARG A 30 2.17 14.38 -4.80
CA ARG A 30 1.89 15.36 -5.86
C ARG A 30 1.90 16.78 -5.31
N VAL A 31 1.25 17.02 -4.18
CA VAL A 31 1.24 18.35 -3.55
C VAL A 31 2.65 18.78 -3.17
N SER A 32 3.44 17.87 -2.57
CA SER A 32 4.82 18.15 -2.17
C SER A 32 5.73 18.42 -3.37
N TYR A 33 5.61 17.62 -4.43
CA TYR A 33 6.34 17.81 -5.68
C TYR A 33 5.97 19.13 -6.36
N GLU A 34 4.68 19.45 -6.48
CA GLU A 34 4.21 20.68 -7.14
C GLU A 34 4.64 21.95 -6.40
N ARG A 35 4.82 21.90 -5.07
CA ARG A 35 5.38 23.02 -4.30
C ARG A 35 6.83 23.33 -4.67
N VAL A 36 7.62 22.33 -5.03
CA VAL A 36 9.05 22.46 -5.34
C VAL A 36 9.28 22.70 -6.83
N HIS A 37 8.54 22.00 -7.69
CA HIS A 37 8.78 21.95 -9.14
C HIS A 37 7.74 22.71 -9.97
N GLY A 38 6.70 23.23 -9.33
CA GLY A 38 5.57 23.86 -10.00
C GLY A 38 4.49 22.85 -10.42
N ARG A 39 3.36 23.38 -10.90
CA ARG A 39 2.15 22.60 -11.19
C ARG A 39 2.39 21.53 -12.26
N VAL A 40 1.94 20.30 -12.00
CA VAL A 40 1.96 19.22 -13.00
C VAL A 40 0.81 19.44 -14.00
N PRO A 41 1.08 19.49 -15.32
CA PRO A 41 0.12 19.99 -16.30
C PRO A 41 -1.06 19.05 -16.57
N SER A 42 -0.92 17.76 -16.31
CA SER A 42 -1.98 16.76 -16.55
C SER A 42 -1.78 15.49 -15.72
N ASN A 43 -2.82 14.65 -15.63
CA ASN A 43 -2.71 13.34 -14.98
C ASN A 43 -1.78 12.39 -15.75
N GLY A 44 -1.70 12.51 -17.08
CA GLY A 44 -0.73 11.74 -17.88
C GLY A 44 0.71 12.12 -17.57
N ALA A 45 1.00 13.42 -17.42
CA ALA A 45 2.32 13.89 -17.00
C ALA A 45 2.65 13.43 -15.57
N PHE A 46 1.67 13.48 -14.65
CA PHE A 46 1.85 12.96 -13.30
C PHE A 46 2.17 11.47 -13.29
N LEU A 47 1.46 10.66 -14.09
CA LEU A 47 1.77 9.24 -14.22
C LEU A 47 3.21 9.01 -14.71
N GLN A 48 3.69 9.79 -15.68
CA GLN A 48 5.07 9.67 -16.14
C GLN A 48 6.08 9.99 -15.05
N LEU A 49 5.80 10.96 -14.16
CA LEU A 49 6.63 11.24 -12.99
C LEU A 49 6.63 10.06 -12.02
N VAL A 50 5.46 9.54 -11.68
CA VAL A 50 5.32 8.39 -10.77
C VAL A 50 6.13 7.17 -11.25
N LEU A 51 6.16 6.95 -12.56
CA LEU A 51 6.87 5.81 -13.15
C LEU A 51 8.39 6.03 -13.20
N ASN A 52 8.84 7.24 -13.55
CA ASN A 52 10.21 7.47 -14.00
C ASN A 52 11.04 8.38 -13.08
N ASP A 53 10.41 9.20 -12.24
CA ASP A 53 11.11 10.20 -11.42
C ASP A 53 11.56 9.63 -10.06
N ALA A 54 12.76 10.01 -9.62
CA ALA A 54 13.35 9.59 -8.36
C ALA A 54 12.51 9.98 -7.14
N TRP A 55 11.76 11.09 -7.23
CA TRP A 55 10.87 11.57 -6.17
C TRP A 55 9.85 10.51 -5.74
N PHE A 56 9.31 9.74 -6.69
CA PHE A 56 8.25 8.76 -6.44
C PHE A 56 8.76 7.33 -6.25
N VAL A 57 10.08 7.10 -6.38
CA VAL A 57 10.68 5.75 -6.28
C VAL A 57 10.33 5.04 -4.99
N TRP A 58 10.19 5.79 -3.89
CA TRP A 58 9.90 5.21 -2.59
C TRP A 58 8.53 4.53 -2.51
N LEU A 59 7.58 4.82 -3.42
CA LEU A 59 6.26 4.18 -3.46
C LEU A 59 6.26 2.81 -4.16
N ARG A 60 7.32 2.47 -4.90
CA ARG A 60 7.41 1.22 -5.68
C ARG A 60 7.18 -0.05 -4.86
N PRO A 61 7.70 -0.20 -3.61
CA PRO A 61 7.43 -1.38 -2.80
C PRO A 61 5.93 -1.62 -2.55
N LEU A 62 5.15 -0.55 -2.36
CA LEU A 62 3.71 -0.66 -2.17
C LEU A 62 3.00 -1.05 -3.46
N SER A 63 3.38 -0.48 -4.61
CA SER A 63 2.81 -0.86 -5.91
C SER A 63 3.08 -2.33 -6.23
N GLN A 64 4.28 -2.84 -5.92
CA GLN A 64 4.64 -4.24 -6.11
C GLN A 64 3.83 -5.17 -5.20
N LEU A 65 3.62 -4.77 -3.94
CA LEU A 65 2.78 -5.52 -3.00
C LEU A 65 1.33 -5.63 -3.52
N ILE A 66 0.77 -4.52 -4.01
CA ILE A 66 -0.59 -4.47 -4.57
C ILE A 66 -0.71 -5.40 -5.80
N ALA A 67 0.24 -5.33 -6.73
CA ALA A 67 0.22 -6.18 -7.92
C ALA A 67 0.29 -7.68 -7.59
N LYS A 68 1.15 -8.07 -6.64
CA LYS A 68 1.24 -9.47 -6.17
C LYS A 68 -0.05 -9.93 -5.49
N LEU A 69 -0.71 -9.04 -4.74
CA LEU A 69 -1.97 -9.37 -4.08
C LEU A 69 -3.10 -9.57 -5.09
N ASP A 70 -3.12 -8.75 -6.15
CA ASP A 70 -4.07 -8.88 -7.27
C ASP A 70 -3.92 -10.24 -7.96
N GLU A 71 -2.69 -10.57 -8.36
CA GLU A 71 -2.34 -11.84 -9.01
C GLU A 71 -2.77 -13.07 -8.17
N LEU A 72 -2.44 -13.06 -6.87
CA LEU A 72 -2.82 -14.15 -5.97
C LEU A 72 -4.31 -14.18 -5.64
N SER A 73 -5.03 -13.06 -5.77
CA SER A 73 -6.48 -13.02 -5.54
C SER A 73 -7.28 -13.61 -6.70
N GLU A 74 -6.70 -13.64 -7.91
CA GLU A 74 -7.29 -14.28 -9.09
C GLU A 74 -6.99 -15.78 -9.16
N ALA A 75 -5.97 -16.26 -8.45
CA ALA A 75 -5.59 -17.66 -8.42
C ALA A 75 -6.54 -18.51 -7.56
N ASP A 76 -7.27 -19.44 -8.18
CA ASP A 76 -8.19 -20.39 -7.50
C ASP A 76 -7.49 -21.72 -7.16
N ASP A 77 -6.28 -21.65 -6.58
CA ASP A 77 -5.49 -22.82 -6.19
C ASP A 77 -5.16 -22.81 -4.69
N PRO A 78 -5.52 -23.86 -3.93
CA PRO A 78 -5.11 -24.04 -2.53
C PRO A 78 -3.61 -23.90 -2.23
N SER A 79 -2.73 -24.13 -3.21
CA SER A 79 -1.28 -23.96 -3.05
C SER A 79 -0.87 -22.51 -2.75
N THR A 80 -1.65 -21.53 -3.20
CA THR A 80 -1.40 -20.09 -3.00
C THR A 80 -1.62 -19.60 -1.57
N TYR A 81 -2.16 -20.44 -0.68
CA TYR A 81 -2.49 -20.01 0.67
C TYR A 81 -1.27 -19.62 1.50
N GLU A 82 -0.14 -20.32 1.32
CA GLU A 82 1.12 -19.99 1.98
C GLU A 82 1.69 -18.67 1.46
N ASP A 83 1.63 -18.46 0.14
CA ASP A 83 2.06 -17.22 -0.51
C ASP A 83 1.24 -16.01 -0.04
N ILE A 84 -0.09 -16.17 0.07
CA ILE A 84 -0.98 -15.14 0.61
C ILE A 84 -0.59 -14.81 2.05
N SER A 85 -0.35 -15.80 2.90
CA SER A 85 0.06 -15.57 4.29
C SER A 85 1.40 -14.86 4.39
N ALA A 86 2.39 -15.23 3.58
CA ALA A 86 3.68 -14.55 3.49
C ALA A 86 3.53 -13.10 3.00
N LEU A 87 2.64 -12.86 2.04
CA LEU A 87 2.36 -11.53 1.51
C LEU A 87 1.68 -10.62 2.55
N LEU A 88 0.76 -11.15 3.36
CA LEU A 88 0.15 -10.40 4.47
C LEU A 88 1.17 -9.95 5.51
N VAL A 89 2.13 -10.82 5.86
CA VAL A 89 3.24 -10.47 6.76
C VAL A 89 4.14 -9.40 6.12
N SER A 90 4.40 -9.51 4.82
CA SER A 90 5.18 -8.53 4.07
C SER A 90 4.48 -7.16 4.04
N ALA A 91 3.15 -7.13 3.85
CA ALA A 91 2.34 -5.92 3.92
C ALA A 91 2.43 -5.26 5.30
N GLN A 92 2.29 -6.04 6.38
CA GLN A 92 2.43 -5.53 7.74
C GLN A 92 3.80 -4.90 7.98
N ARG A 93 4.88 -5.57 7.54
CA ARG A 93 6.25 -5.08 7.71
C ARG A 93 6.52 -3.82 6.89
N LEU A 94 6.08 -3.79 5.64
CA LEU A 94 6.25 -2.62 4.77
C LEU A 94 5.56 -1.39 5.38
N LEU A 95 4.35 -1.55 5.91
CA LEU A 95 3.55 -0.47 6.49
C LEU A 95 3.91 -0.18 7.96
N MET A 96 5.13 -0.50 8.39
CA MET A 96 5.68 -0.03 9.66
C MET A 96 6.44 1.27 9.41
N PRO A 97 5.94 2.42 9.90
CA PRO A 97 6.68 3.67 9.80
C PRO A 97 7.95 3.61 10.65
N THR A 98 9.00 4.28 10.18
CA THR A 98 10.26 4.45 10.93
C THR A 98 10.63 5.93 10.98
N GLU A 99 10.98 6.46 12.14
CA GLU A 99 11.41 7.86 12.27
C GLU A 99 12.82 8.09 11.69
N GLU A 100 13.63 7.03 11.69
CA GLU A 100 15.02 7.02 11.26
C GLU A 100 15.22 6.11 10.04
N GLY A 101 16.38 6.28 9.37
CA GLY A 101 16.79 5.48 8.21
C GLY A 101 16.48 6.15 6.87
N GLU A 102 16.42 5.33 5.81
CA GLU A 102 16.11 5.77 4.44
C GLU A 102 15.04 4.87 3.82
N GLY A 103 14.45 5.31 2.71
CA GLY A 103 13.49 4.51 1.94
C GLY A 103 12.05 4.59 2.46
N PHE A 104 11.28 3.52 2.24
CA PHE A 104 9.82 3.52 2.43
C PHE A 104 9.42 3.91 3.85
N GLY A 105 9.98 3.27 4.89
CA GLY A 105 9.54 3.45 6.27
C GLY A 105 9.59 4.90 6.75
N ARG A 106 10.66 5.62 6.38
CA ARG A 106 10.82 7.05 6.72
C ARG A 106 9.91 7.95 5.92
N GLN A 107 9.84 7.78 4.60
CA GLN A 107 8.94 8.58 3.78
C GLN A 107 7.48 8.35 4.14
N TYR A 108 7.13 7.12 4.51
CA TYR A 108 5.80 6.74 4.97
C TYR A 108 5.48 7.38 6.33
N HIS A 109 6.43 7.40 7.26
CA HIS A 109 6.29 8.16 8.51
C HIS A 109 6.01 9.63 8.24
N ASP A 110 6.81 10.27 7.38
CA ASP A 110 6.66 11.69 7.09
C ASP A 110 5.31 11.99 6.40
N ALA A 111 4.85 11.12 5.49
CA ALA A 111 3.53 11.23 4.86
C ALA A 111 2.37 11.11 5.87
N LEU A 112 2.48 10.21 6.86
CA LEU A 112 1.50 10.07 7.94
C LEU A 112 1.40 11.34 8.80
N GLN A 113 2.49 12.10 8.97
CA GLN A 113 2.45 13.36 9.70
C GLN A 113 1.86 14.51 8.89
N ARG A 114 2.00 14.48 7.56
CA ARG A 114 1.55 15.57 6.67
C ARG A 114 0.10 15.46 6.23
N SER A 115 -0.44 14.24 6.09
CA SER A 115 -1.72 14.00 5.42
C SER A 115 -2.71 13.21 6.28
N PRO A 116 -3.82 13.84 6.73
CA PRO A 116 -4.91 13.14 7.40
C PRO A 116 -5.51 12.01 6.56
N ASP A 117 -5.58 12.16 5.24
CA ASP A 117 -6.12 11.14 4.34
C ASP A 117 -5.25 9.88 4.35
N VAL A 118 -3.92 10.04 4.40
CA VAL A 118 -2.98 8.91 4.53
C VAL A 118 -3.17 8.19 5.87
N VAL A 119 -3.42 8.93 6.96
CA VAL A 119 -3.70 8.34 8.29
C VAL A 119 -4.99 7.51 8.27
N LEU A 120 -6.06 8.03 7.66
CA LEU A 120 -7.34 7.32 7.56
C LEU A 120 -7.22 6.03 6.75
N GLU A 121 -6.56 6.09 5.59
CA GLU A 121 -6.38 4.89 4.76
C GLU A 121 -5.40 3.89 5.39
N HIS A 122 -4.37 4.37 6.10
CA HIS A 122 -3.50 3.51 6.92
C HIS A 122 -4.32 2.75 7.96
N ALA A 123 -5.17 3.44 8.73
CA ALA A 123 -6.00 2.81 9.75
C ALA A 123 -6.94 1.75 9.15
N ALA A 124 -7.54 2.03 7.99
CA ALA A 124 -8.38 1.08 7.26
C ALA A 124 -7.62 -0.19 6.85
N VAL A 125 -6.41 -0.05 6.31
CA VAL A 125 -5.55 -1.19 5.95
C VAL A 125 -5.15 -1.99 7.20
N ARG A 126 -4.74 -1.31 8.28
CA ARG A 126 -4.37 -1.97 9.55
C ARG A 126 -5.50 -2.79 10.13
N ALA A 127 -6.73 -2.27 10.12
CA ALA A 127 -7.91 -2.99 10.59
C ALA A 127 -8.15 -4.30 9.83
N LEU A 128 -7.98 -4.29 8.49
CA LEU A 128 -8.13 -5.49 7.66
C LEU A 128 -6.99 -6.50 7.85
N LEU A 129 -5.75 -6.02 8.03
CA LEU A 129 -4.60 -6.87 8.31
C LEU A 129 -4.72 -7.59 9.66
N MET A 130 -5.26 -6.91 10.68
CA MET A 130 -5.52 -7.50 12.01
C MET A 130 -6.59 -8.60 11.96
N GLN A 131 -7.57 -8.48 11.07
CA GLN A 131 -8.60 -9.51 10.87
C GLN A 131 -8.09 -10.72 10.07
N SER A 132 -7.01 -10.54 9.29
CA SER A 132 -6.52 -11.54 8.34
C SER A 132 -5.33 -12.36 8.83
N VAL A 133 -4.62 -11.91 9.88
CA VAL A 133 -3.52 -12.68 10.48
C VAL A 133 -4.02 -13.37 11.75
N PRO A 134 -3.92 -14.71 11.88
CA PRO A 134 -4.30 -15.40 13.09
C PRO A 134 -3.38 -14.96 14.24
N ASN A 135 -3.98 -14.45 15.32
CA ASN A 135 -3.28 -14.10 16.54
C ASN A 135 -2.63 -15.37 17.11
N LYS A 136 -1.30 -15.45 17.10
CA LYS A 136 -0.59 -16.47 17.89
C LYS A 136 -0.62 -16.01 19.35
N GLY A 137 -1.57 -16.55 20.10
CA GLY A 137 -1.49 -16.65 21.56
C GLY A 137 -0.61 -17.82 21.97
#